data_AF-A0ABD0Q1I1-F1
#
_entry.id   AF-A0ABD0Q1I1-F1
#
_cell.length_a   1.000
_cell.length_b   1.000
_cell.length_c   1.000
_cell.angle_alpha   90.00
_cell.angle_beta   90.00
_cell.angle_gamma   90.00
#
_symmetry.space_group_name_H-M   'P 1'
#
loop_
_entity.id
_entity.type
_entity.pdbx_description
1 polymer ?
#
loop_
_entity_poly.entity_id
_entity_poly.type
_entity_poly.pdbx_seq_one_letter_code
_entity_poly.pdbx_strand_id
1 'polypeptide(L)' 'VFNQAAFQAQSDRELTEAVGDFMDCCIVIPPTEIQDTSLLTSLIPFQKKLLHDKLRPSDPKLRLDVKPRK' A
#
# COMPACT_ATOMS: atom_id res chain seq x y z
N VAL A 1 -2.47 1.61 6.76
CA VAL A 1 -1.00 1.73 6.80
C VAL A 1 -0.59 3.19 6.83
N PHE A 2 -0.73 3.95 5.72
CA PHE A 2 -0.37 5.38 5.70
C PHE A 2 -1.09 6.22 6.76
N ASN A 3 -2.41 6.03 6.94
CA ASN A 3 -3.17 6.76 7.98
C ASN A 3 -2.59 6.59 9.40
N GLN A 4 -2.09 5.38 9.74
CA GLN A 4 -1.47 5.13 11.04
C GLN A 4 -0.11 5.83 11.15
N ALA A 5 0.71 5.75 10.08
CA ALA A 5 2.00 6.43 10.03
C ALA A 5 1.84 7.96 10.14
N ALA A 6 0.85 8.53 9.45
CA ALA A 6 0.52 9.94 9.52
C ALA A 6 0.04 10.36 10.93
N PHE A 7 -0.73 9.51 11.61
CA PHE A 7 -1.16 9.78 12.99
C PHE A 7 -0.01 9.71 14.00
N GLN A 8 1.02 8.88 13.73
CA GLN A 8 2.17 8.69 14.60
C GLN A 8 3.35 9.62 14.30
N ALA A 9 3.38 10.25 13.13
CA ALA A 9 4.48 11.09 12.69
C ALA A 9 4.71 12.27 13.65
N GLN A 10 5.97 12.45 14.07
CA GLN A 10 6.40 13.55 14.94
C GLN A 10 7.06 14.69 14.16
N SER A 11 7.22 14.51 12.84
CA SER A 11 7.82 15.49 11.94
C SER A 11 7.27 15.39 10.52
N ASP A 12 7.34 16.50 9.78
CA ASP A 12 6.98 16.55 8.35
C ASP A 12 7.81 15.58 7.51
N ARG A 13 9.05 15.34 7.93
CA ARG A 13 9.93 14.36 7.30
C ARG A 13 9.38 12.95 7.42
N GLU A 14 8.96 12.53 8.62
CA GLU A 14 8.36 11.20 8.83
C GLU A 14 7.07 11.03 8.03
N LEU A 15 6.26 12.09 7.92
CA LEU A 15 5.05 12.07 7.08
C LEU A 15 5.40 11.92 5.60
N THR A 16 6.43 12.62 5.12
CA THR A 16 6.90 12.56 3.73
C THR A 16 7.48 11.19 3.39
N GLU A 17 8.27 10.60 4.29
CA GLU A 17 8.78 9.23 4.17
C GLU A 17 7.62 8.23 4.08
N ALA A 18 6.59 8.38 4.93
CA ALA A 18 5.40 7.51 4.89
C ALA A 18 4.60 7.62 3.57
N VAL A 19 4.60 8.78 2.91
CA VAL A 19 4.03 8.93 1.56
C VAL A 19 4.86 8.14 0.55
N GLY A 20 6.19 8.22 0.63
CA GLY A 20 7.10 7.42 -0.22
C GLY A 20 6.82 5.93 -0.10
N ASP A 21 6.78 5.40 1.12
CA ASP A 21 6.49 3.98 1.40
C ASP A 21 5.08 3.56 0.92
N PHE A 22 4.14 4.50 0.84
CA PHE A 22 2.82 4.26 0.26
C PHE A 22 2.91 4.18 -1.27
N MET A 23 3.64 5.10 -1.90
CA MET A 23 3.80 5.17 -3.35
C MET A 23 4.61 4.01 -3.93
N ASP A 24 5.60 3.48 -3.21
CA ASP A 24 6.35 2.28 -3.61
C ASP A 24 5.45 1.04 -3.77
N CYS A 25 4.26 1.08 -3.14
CA CYS A 25 3.27 0.02 -3.23
C CYS A 25 2.13 0.32 -4.23
N CYS A 26 2.22 1.40 -5.01
CA CYS A 26 1.23 1.73 -6.01
C CYS A 26 1.57 1.06 -7.35
N ILE A 27 0.53 0.58 -8.05
CA ILE A 27 0.66 0.10 -9.43
C ILE A 27 0.21 1.24 -10.34
N VAL A 28 1.10 1.68 -11.22
CA VAL A 28 0.77 2.65 -12.28
C VAL A 28 0.26 1.88 -13.49
N ILE A 29 -0.96 2.19 -13.92
CA ILE A 29 -1.56 1.60 -15.12
C ILE A 29 -1.62 2.71 -16.17
N PRO A 30 -0.79 2.66 -17.23
CA PRO A 30 -0.83 3.65 -18.29
C PRO A 30 -2.14 3.57 -19.08
N PRO A 31 -2.59 4.67 -19.71
CA PRO A 31 -3.85 4.73 -20.46
C PRO A 31 -3.99 3.68 -21.57
N THR A 32 -2.87 3.22 -22.11
CA THR A 32 -2.82 2.18 -23.16
C THR A 32 -3.28 0.80 -22.68
N GLU A 33 -3.19 0.52 -21.37
CA GLU A 33 -3.49 -0.79 -20.77
C GLU A 33 -4.92 -0.88 -20.20
N ILE A 34 -5.69 0.21 -20.26
CA ILE A 34 -7.04 0.30 -19.69
C ILE A 34 -8.13 -0.10 -20.71
N GLN A 35 -7.75 -0.30 -21.97
CA GLN A 35 -8.70 -0.60 -23.05
C GLN A 35 -9.34 -2.00 -22.94
N ASP A 36 -8.72 -2.90 -22.17
CA ASP A 36 -9.22 -4.25 -21.92
C ASP A 36 -9.14 -4.60 -20.43
N THR A 37 -10.23 -5.15 -19.88
CA THR A 37 -10.32 -5.59 -18.49
C THR A 37 -9.54 -6.87 -18.21
N SER A 38 -9.12 -7.62 -19.25
CA SER A 38 -8.31 -8.82 -19.11
C SER A 38 -6.95 -8.52 -18.44
N LEU A 39 -6.29 -7.44 -18.86
CA LEU A 39 -5.04 -6.95 -18.27
C LEU A 39 -5.25 -6.53 -16.81
N LEU A 40 -6.30 -5.75 -16.53
CA LEU A 40 -6.64 -5.34 -15.17
C LEU A 40 -6.90 -6.55 -14.25
N THR A 41 -7.57 -7.58 -14.78
CA THR A 41 -7.84 -8.82 -14.05
C THR A 41 -6.54 -9.58 -13.76
N SER A 42 -5.61 -9.60 -14.72
CA SER A 42 -4.30 -10.23 -14.55
C SER A 42 -3.42 -9.54 -13.49
N LEU A 43 -3.68 -8.27 -13.18
CA LEU A 43 -2.98 -7.51 -12.15
C LEU A 43 -3.45 -7.84 -10.73
N ILE A 44 -4.64 -8.42 -10.54
CA ILE A 44 -5.23 -8.69 -9.22
C ILE A 44 -4.29 -9.55 -8.33
N PRO A 45 -3.72 -10.67 -8.81
CA PRO A 45 -2.81 -11.48 -7.99
C PRO A 45 -1.53 -10.71 -7.63
N PHE A 46 -1.02 -9.89 -8.55
CA PHE A 46 0.16 -9.05 -8.32
C PHE A 46 -0.12 -7.98 -7.25
N GLN A 47 -1.25 -7.27 -7.36
CA GLN A 47 -1.71 -6.30 -6.36
C GLN A 47 -1.86 -6.94 -4.97
N LYS A 48 -2.44 -8.14 -4.89
CA LYS A 48 -2.57 -8.88 -3.62
C LYS A 48 -1.22 -9.24 -3.01
N LYS A 49 -0.28 -9.72 -3.83
CA LYS A 49 1.08 -10.04 -3.37
C LYS A 49 1.80 -8.80 -2.85
N LEU A 50 1.74 -7.71 -3.61
CA LEU A 50 2.41 -6.46 -3.28
C LEU A 50 1.85 -5.83 -1.99
N LEU A 51 0.53 -5.90 -1.79
CA LEU A 51 -0.10 -5.54 -0.52
C LEU A 51 0.33 -6.48 0.63
N HIS A 52 0.35 -7.78 0.41
CA HIS A 52 0.75 -8.76 1.42
C HIS A 52 2.20 -8.54 1.87
N ASP A 53 3.13 -8.32 0.92
CA ASP A 53 4.54 -8.10 1.22
C ASP A 53 4.75 -6.84 2.07
N LYS A 54 3.98 -5.78 1.84
CA LYS A 54 3.98 -4.57 2.68
C LYS A 54 3.45 -4.80 4.10
N LEU A 55 2.45 -5.67 4.24
CA LEU A 55 1.81 -5.95 5.53
C LEU A 55 2.54 -7.02 6.34
N ARG A 56 3.64 -7.58 5.82
CA ARG A 56 4.40 -8.59 6.53
C ARG A 56 4.91 -8.04 7.87
N PRO A 57 4.86 -8.86 8.95
CA PRO A 57 5.25 -8.43 10.31
C PRO A 57 6.70 -7.98 10.49
N SER A 58 7.53 -8.12 9.46
CA SER A 58 8.95 -7.75 9.47
C SER A 58 9.18 -6.23 9.49
N ASP A 59 8.15 -5.42 9.19
CA ASP A 59 8.18 -3.97 9.40
C ASP A 59 7.53 -3.60 10.75
N PRO A 60 8.31 -3.41 11.83
CA PRO A 60 7.77 -3.11 13.16
C PRO A 60 6.97 -1.81 13.22
N LYS A 61 7.13 -0.92 12.23
CA LYS A 61 6.37 0.33 12.10
C LYS A 61 4.94 0.16 11.57
N LEU A 62 4.59 -0.99 10.98
CA LEU A 62 3.35 -1.18 10.22
C LEU A 62 2.37 -2.21 10.81
N ARG A 63 2.38 -2.44 12.13
CA ARG A 63 1.38 -3.31 12.77
C ARG A 63 -0.01 -2.71 12.56
N LEU A 64 -0.75 -3.21 11.56
CA LEU A 64 -2.18 -2.98 11.46
C LEU A 64 -2.83 -3.73 12.61
N ASP A 65 -3.34 -2.99 13.60
CA ASP A 65 -4.30 -3.54 14.54
C ASP A 65 -5.62 -3.75 13.77
N VAL A 66 -5.70 -4.88 13.07
CA VAL A 66 -6.93 -5.30 12.37
C VAL A 66 -7.91 -5.74 13.45
N LYS A 67 -8.62 -4.77 14.05
CA LYS A 67 -9.71 -5.07 14.96
C LYS A 67 -10.83 -5.76 14.16
N PRO A 68 -11.29 -6.96 14.56
CA PRO A 68 -12.33 -7.65 13.83
C PRO A 68 -13.59 -6.80 13.86
N ARG A 69 -14.14 -6.50 12.68
CA ARG A 69 -15.45 -5.86 12.57
C ARG A 69 -16.48 -6.89 13.06
N LYS A 70 -17.13 -6.56 14.18
CA LYS A 70 -18.28 -7.30 14.74
C LYS A 70 -19.48 -7.22 13.81
#